data_AF-A0A183BW34-F1
#
_entry.id   AF-A0A183BW34-F1
#
_cell.length_a   1.000
_cell.length_b   1.000
_cell.length_c   1.000
_cell.angle_alpha   90.00
_cell.angle_beta   90.00
_cell.angle_gamma   90.00
#
_symmetry.space_group_name_H-M   'P 1'
#
loop_
_entity.id
_entity.type
_entity.pdbx_description
1 polymer ?
#
loop_
_entity_poly.entity_id
_entity_poly.type
_entity_poly.pdbx_seq_one_letter_code
_entity_poly.pdbx_strand_id
1 'polypeptide(L)'
;MEDTKCMLLFADQNDPNAESMGFFNQITIIGDMPNIDCAMDRIREFSPITVAISLKNVKDQFKREDLAQLIRQWCLGDELGLFSRVQFSILFPPNPFIITQSEDANSLSLVVRGSRKDHKMMVNACEALLKLLFTEFFAALEIPVSQRRMIVGSPEGVLISAISSETKATIHFPSSSSDCSLTYSTYLLSGSADSVIRAVRMIQDVSPVRIEFDVEHSDVVFPMCTSEEQHRELDMFDSERGVIVQVRKSAYEGSFRMRHEQMRHSLTLMTSEENVKNLYVVRSQLLLESHWGREPCVQRVLTSPRFLEYLKVLVMESAVRAYIGDGKVISVCRCRVHQQGFQQQQQQQVAETCNASPNIVENDMTNGRLSIDECGGCNPRS
;
A
#
# COMPACT_ATOMS: atom_id res chain seq x y z
N MET A 1 1.24 12.54 -0.54
CA MET A 1 2.29 13.53 -0.87
C MET A 1 2.14 14.75 0.03
N GLU A 2 1.03 15.50 -0.03
CA GLU A 2 0.80 16.67 0.85
C GLU A 2 0.93 16.33 2.33
N ASP A 3 0.28 15.25 2.78
CA ASP A 3 0.28 14.87 4.20
C ASP A 3 1.62 14.38 4.74
N THR A 4 2.51 13.86 3.89
CA THR A 4 3.78 13.25 4.31
C THR A 4 4.98 14.10 3.93
N LYS A 5 4.80 15.14 3.11
CA LYS A 5 5.90 15.94 2.54
C LYS A 5 6.92 15.09 1.77
N CYS A 6 6.54 13.89 1.31
CA CYS A 6 7.34 13.07 0.42
C CYS A 6 6.93 13.29 -1.03
N MET A 7 7.91 13.19 -1.92
CA MET A 7 7.68 13.05 -3.35
C MET A 7 7.48 11.58 -3.69
N LEU A 8 6.44 11.25 -4.45
CA LEU A 8 6.16 9.91 -4.96
C LEU A 8 6.35 9.90 -6.47
N LEU A 9 7.16 8.98 -6.96
CA LEU A 9 7.37 8.74 -8.39
C LEU A 9 6.91 7.32 -8.72
N PHE A 10 6.07 7.19 -9.74
CA PHE A 10 5.63 5.91 -10.26
C PHE A 10 6.41 5.60 -11.54
N ALA A 11 6.82 4.34 -11.71
CA ALA A 11 7.47 3.90 -12.94
C ALA A 11 6.56 4.11 -14.17
N ASP A 12 7.15 4.52 -15.29
CA ASP A 12 6.44 4.57 -16.57
C ASP A 12 6.32 3.15 -17.13
N GLN A 13 5.11 2.60 -17.08
CA GLN A 13 4.81 1.26 -17.60
C GLN A 13 4.90 1.17 -19.13
N ASN A 14 5.04 2.30 -19.84
CA ASN A 14 5.23 2.31 -21.29
C ASN A 14 6.70 2.21 -21.71
N ASP A 15 7.66 2.27 -20.76
CA ASP A 15 9.07 2.08 -21.09
C ASP A 15 9.32 0.59 -21.42
N PRO A 16 9.70 0.25 -22.66
CA PRO A 16 9.93 -1.13 -23.08
C PRO A 16 11.07 -1.81 -22.30
N ASN A 17 11.92 -1.05 -21.62
CA ASN A 17 13.01 -1.58 -20.81
C ASN A 17 12.66 -1.70 -19.31
N ALA A 18 11.54 -1.12 -18.85
CA ALA A 18 11.21 -1.12 -17.43
C ALA A 18 11.01 -2.53 -16.86
N GLU A 19 10.53 -3.46 -17.68
CA GLU A 19 10.37 -4.86 -17.28
C GLU A 19 11.70 -5.61 -17.20
N SER A 20 12.56 -5.48 -18.21
CA SER A 20 13.89 -6.11 -18.22
C SER A 20 14.80 -5.56 -17.13
N MET A 21 14.63 -4.28 -16.76
CA MET A 21 15.33 -3.65 -15.64
C MET A 21 14.68 -3.94 -14.27
N GLY A 22 13.50 -4.57 -14.23
CA GLY A 22 12.83 -4.96 -12.98
C GLY A 22 12.19 -3.81 -12.20
N PHE A 23 11.96 -2.64 -12.82
CA PHE A 23 11.37 -1.47 -12.18
C PHE A 23 9.93 -1.17 -12.63
N PHE A 24 9.33 -2.04 -13.46
CA PHE A 24 8.02 -1.87 -14.08
C PHE A 24 6.87 -1.43 -13.13
N ASN A 25 6.87 -1.93 -11.89
CA ASN A 25 5.89 -1.57 -10.85
C ASN A 25 6.56 -0.93 -9.62
N GLN A 26 7.67 -0.21 -9.81
CA GLN A 26 8.37 0.45 -8.72
C GLN A 26 7.70 1.77 -8.37
N ILE A 27 7.48 1.99 -7.08
CA ILE A 27 7.18 3.29 -6.51
C ILE A 27 8.43 3.78 -5.79
N THR A 28 8.89 4.98 -6.15
CA THR A 28 10.01 5.64 -5.49
C THR A 28 9.46 6.75 -4.58
N ILE A 29 9.76 6.65 -3.29
CA ILE A 29 9.38 7.60 -2.25
C ILE A 29 10.63 8.36 -1.85
N ILE A 30 10.57 9.69 -1.94
CA ILE A 30 11.72 10.56 -1.69
C ILE A 30 11.35 11.54 -0.58
N GLY A 31 12.20 11.62 0.44
CA GLY A 31 12.03 12.53 1.57
C GLY A 31 12.85 12.12 2.79
N ASP A 32 12.50 12.68 3.93
CA ASP A 32 13.13 12.32 5.22
C ASP A 32 12.61 10.96 5.71
N MET A 33 13.45 10.18 6.37
CA MET A 33 13.06 8.82 6.78
C MET A 33 11.77 8.68 7.61
N PRO A 34 11.50 9.52 8.63
CA PRO A 34 10.24 9.45 9.36
C PRO A 34 9.01 9.70 8.45
N ASN A 35 9.17 10.59 7.48
CA ASN A 35 8.14 10.92 6.51
C ASN A 35 7.96 9.79 5.47
N ILE A 36 9.07 9.18 5.04
CA ILE A 36 9.09 8.02 4.16
C ILE A 36 8.34 6.85 4.79
N ASP A 37 8.59 6.54 6.07
CA ASP A 37 7.91 5.47 6.80
C ASP A 37 6.39 5.74 6.87
N CYS A 38 6.00 6.98 7.21
CA CYS A 38 4.60 7.39 7.19
C CYS A 38 3.96 7.29 5.79
N ALA A 39 4.71 7.62 4.73
CA ALA A 39 4.25 7.49 3.36
C ALA A 39 4.09 6.02 2.94
N MET A 40 5.00 5.16 3.38
CA MET A 40 4.95 3.73 3.15
C MET A 40 3.72 3.12 3.81
N ASP A 41 3.43 3.46 5.07
CA ASP A 41 2.24 2.99 5.76
C ASP A 41 0.94 3.43 5.09
N ARG A 42 0.90 4.66 4.55
CA ARG A 42 -0.22 5.11 3.73
C ARG A 42 -0.35 4.33 2.43
N ILE A 43 0.75 4.10 1.72
CA ILE A 43 0.76 3.29 0.48
C ILE A 43 0.21 1.89 0.80
N ARG A 44 0.70 1.24 1.86
CA ARG A 44 0.19 -0.06 2.32
C ARG A 44 -1.31 -0.06 2.61
N GLU A 45 -1.81 1.00 3.25
CA GLU A 45 -3.23 1.15 3.54
C GLU A 45 -4.07 1.28 2.27
N PHE A 46 -3.55 1.98 1.26
CA PHE A 46 -4.17 2.13 -0.04
C PHE A 46 -3.95 0.94 -0.98
N SER A 47 -3.02 0.03 -0.67
CA SER A 47 -2.76 -1.20 -1.43
C SER A 47 -3.83 -2.25 -1.13
N PRO A 48 -4.82 -2.47 -2.01
CA PRO A 48 -5.85 -3.46 -1.72
C PRO A 48 -5.31 -4.87 -1.96
N ILE A 49 -5.77 -5.79 -1.13
CA ILE A 49 -5.74 -7.21 -1.51
C ILE A 49 -6.76 -7.35 -2.64
N THR A 50 -6.30 -7.84 -3.79
CA THR A 50 -7.13 -8.03 -4.98
C THR A 50 -7.14 -9.50 -5.34
N VAL A 51 -8.33 -10.07 -5.48
CA VAL A 51 -8.52 -11.47 -5.86
C VAL A 51 -9.44 -11.51 -7.07
N ALA A 52 -8.99 -12.14 -8.16
CA ALA A 52 -9.81 -12.36 -9.35
C ALA A 52 -10.33 -13.81 -9.35
N ILE A 53 -11.65 -13.97 -9.39
CA ILE A 53 -12.33 -15.26 -9.38
C ILE A 53 -12.94 -15.48 -10.76
N SER A 54 -12.63 -16.60 -11.41
CA SER A 54 -13.24 -16.94 -12.69
C SER A 54 -14.70 -17.37 -12.51
N LEU A 55 -15.62 -16.80 -13.29
CA LEU A 55 -17.06 -17.12 -13.23
C LEU A 55 -17.44 -18.30 -14.16
N LYS A 56 -16.49 -19.18 -14.52
CA LYS A 56 -16.79 -20.36 -15.36
C LYS A 56 -17.53 -21.45 -14.62
N ASN A 57 -17.16 -21.67 -13.36
CA ASN A 57 -17.68 -22.74 -12.51
C ASN A 57 -18.82 -22.23 -11.60
N VAL A 58 -19.59 -21.25 -12.09
CA VAL A 58 -20.78 -20.79 -11.40
C VAL A 58 -21.82 -21.91 -11.42
N LYS A 59 -22.56 -22.08 -10.32
CA LYS A 59 -23.65 -23.05 -10.23
C LYS A 59 -24.60 -22.95 -11.43
N ASP A 60 -24.98 -24.10 -12.01
CA ASP A 60 -25.77 -24.22 -13.24
C ASP A 60 -27.10 -23.45 -13.24
N GLN A 61 -27.61 -23.11 -12.06
CA GLN A 61 -28.83 -22.34 -11.85
C GLN A 61 -28.75 -20.87 -12.29
N PHE A 62 -27.55 -20.33 -12.56
CA PHE A 62 -27.38 -18.93 -12.96
C PHE A 62 -26.96 -18.80 -14.42
N LYS A 63 -27.68 -17.97 -15.19
CA LYS A 63 -27.25 -17.56 -16.53
C LYS A 63 -26.16 -16.50 -16.43
N ARG A 64 -25.14 -16.58 -17.31
CA ARG A 64 -23.99 -15.65 -17.30
C ARG A 64 -24.39 -14.19 -17.53
N GLU A 65 -25.43 -13.97 -18.34
CA GLU A 65 -25.94 -12.63 -18.69
C GLU A 65 -26.53 -11.88 -17.49
N ASP A 66 -27.09 -12.60 -16.51
CA ASP A 66 -27.77 -12.01 -15.35
C ASP A 66 -26.84 -11.78 -14.15
N LEU A 67 -25.62 -12.36 -14.18
CA LEU A 67 -24.68 -12.32 -13.05
C LEU A 67 -24.33 -10.90 -12.61
N ALA A 68 -24.20 -9.98 -13.57
CA ALA A 68 -23.88 -8.60 -13.25
C ALA A 68 -25.01 -7.89 -12.51
N GLN A 69 -26.25 -8.18 -12.84
CA GLN A 69 -27.40 -7.61 -12.15
C GLN A 69 -27.62 -8.27 -10.78
N LEU A 70 -27.45 -9.59 -10.69
CA LEU A 70 -27.52 -10.35 -9.43
C LEU A 70 -26.49 -9.86 -8.41
N ILE A 71 -25.23 -9.72 -8.82
CA ILE A 71 -24.18 -9.24 -7.93
C ILE A 71 -24.47 -7.79 -7.48
N ARG A 72 -24.98 -6.93 -8.38
CA ARG A 72 -25.43 -5.58 -7.98
C ARG A 72 -26.53 -5.63 -6.94
N GLN A 73 -27.53 -6.50 -7.12
CA GLN A 73 -28.63 -6.65 -6.18
C GLN A 73 -28.14 -7.13 -4.82
N TRP A 74 -27.29 -8.17 -4.77
CA TRP A 74 -26.71 -8.66 -3.52
C TRP A 74 -25.85 -7.62 -2.80
N CYS A 75 -25.11 -6.79 -3.54
CA CYS A 75 -24.35 -5.68 -2.97
C CYS A 75 -25.23 -4.57 -2.38
N LEU A 76 -26.48 -4.44 -2.83
CA LEU A 76 -27.46 -3.48 -2.30
C LEU A 76 -28.38 -4.09 -1.24
N GLY A 77 -28.50 -5.42 -1.20
CA GLY A 77 -29.31 -6.18 -0.25
C GLY A 77 -28.54 -6.61 1.00
N ASP A 78 -29.17 -7.48 1.79
CA ASP A 78 -28.61 -7.98 3.05
C ASP A 78 -27.52 -9.04 2.83
N GLU A 79 -27.39 -9.62 1.63
CA GLU A 79 -26.45 -10.69 1.35
C GLU A 79 -25.00 -10.20 1.34
N LEU A 80 -24.71 -9.11 0.61
CA LEU A 80 -23.38 -8.51 0.52
C LEU A 80 -23.34 -7.05 0.99
N GLY A 81 -24.47 -6.38 1.21
CA GLY A 81 -24.52 -4.98 1.64
C GLY A 81 -23.87 -4.70 3.00
N LEU A 82 -23.75 -5.74 3.85
CA LEU A 82 -23.01 -5.69 5.12
C LEU A 82 -21.49 -5.51 4.92
N PHE A 83 -20.95 -5.78 3.72
CA PHE A 83 -19.53 -5.71 3.39
C PHE A 83 -19.16 -4.45 2.63
N SER A 84 -19.65 -3.29 3.09
CA SER A 84 -19.50 -1.99 2.40
C SER A 84 -18.05 -1.54 2.14
N ARG A 85 -17.06 -2.11 2.83
CA ARG A 85 -15.62 -1.82 2.63
C ARG A 85 -14.94 -2.79 1.65
N VAL A 86 -15.67 -3.78 1.14
CA VAL A 86 -15.20 -4.71 0.11
C VAL A 86 -15.83 -4.29 -1.22
N GLN A 87 -14.99 -4.10 -2.23
CA GLN A 87 -15.43 -3.74 -3.57
C GLN A 87 -15.56 -4.99 -4.44
N PHE A 88 -16.68 -5.10 -5.14
CA PHE A 88 -16.93 -6.14 -6.13
C PHE A 88 -17.00 -5.50 -7.52
N SER A 89 -16.24 -6.04 -8.46
CA SER A 89 -16.22 -5.59 -9.86
C SER A 89 -16.24 -6.78 -10.79
N ILE A 90 -17.07 -6.73 -11.82
CA ILE A 90 -17.11 -7.77 -12.84
C ILE A 90 -16.32 -7.27 -14.03
N LEU A 91 -15.36 -8.07 -14.45
CA LEU A 91 -14.54 -7.79 -15.63
C LEU A 91 -14.97 -8.69 -16.76
N PHE A 92 -15.30 -8.05 -17.86
CA PHE A 92 -15.57 -8.69 -19.14
C PHE A 92 -14.26 -8.95 -19.87
N PRO A 93 -14.19 -10.01 -20.69
CA PRO A 93 -13.06 -10.24 -21.56
C PRO A 93 -12.75 -9.03 -22.45
N PRO A 94 -11.46 -8.76 -22.76
CA PRO A 94 -10.28 -9.44 -22.21
C PRO A 94 -10.05 -9.04 -20.74
N ASN A 95 -9.90 -10.04 -19.85
CA ASN A 95 -9.69 -9.79 -18.44
C ASN A 95 -8.20 -9.57 -18.14
N PRO A 96 -7.78 -8.37 -17.69
CA PRO A 96 -6.39 -8.06 -17.41
C PRO A 96 -5.90 -8.60 -16.06
N PHE A 97 -6.57 -9.61 -15.50
CA PHE A 97 -6.17 -10.35 -14.30
C PHE A 97 -6.19 -11.87 -14.53
N ILE A 98 -6.62 -12.33 -15.72
CA ILE A 98 -6.60 -13.73 -16.14
C ILE A 98 -6.22 -13.76 -17.62
N ILE A 99 -4.93 -13.64 -17.89
CA ILE A 99 -4.35 -13.88 -19.22
C ILE A 99 -3.97 -15.35 -19.28
N THR A 100 -4.87 -16.18 -19.77
CA THR A 100 -4.61 -17.59 -20.13
C THR A 100 -4.70 -17.72 -21.63
N GLN A 101 -3.78 -18.44 -22.29
CA GLN A 101 -3.88 -18.72 -23.73
C GLN A 101 -4.99 -19.75 -24.09
N SER A 102 -5.73 -20.26 -23.10
CA SER A 102 -6.86 -21.18 -23.28
C SER A 102 -8.17 -20.44 -23.56
N GLU A 103 -9.22 -21.19 -23.96
CA GLU A 103 -10.63 -20.72 -24.13
C GLU A 103 -11.17 -19.92 -22.93
N ASP A 104 -10.48 -20.05 -21.80
CA ASP A 104 -10.66 -19.37 -20.54
C ASP A 104 -10.50 -17.84 -20.57
N ALA A 105 -9.75 -17.32 -21.56
CA ALA A 105 -9.55 -15.88 -21.77
C ALA A 105 -10.87 -15.13 -22.00
N ASN A 106 -11.91 -15.85 -22.47
CA ASN A 106 -13.21 -15.30 -22.78
C ASN A 106 -14.24 -15.42 -21.63
N SER A 107 -13.76 -15.63 -20.39
CA SER A 107 -14.64 -15.75 -19.23
C SER A 107 -14.77 -14.47 -18.43
N LEU A 108 -16.00 -14.22 -17.96
CA LEU A 108 -16.28 -13.21 -16.95
C LEU A 108 -15.48 -13.53 -15.68
N SER A 109 -14.98 -12.48 -15.04
CA SER A 109 -14.29 -12.63 -13.77
C SER A 109 -14.81 -11.65 -12.75
N LEU A 110 -14.96 -12.12 -11.52
CA LEU A 110 -15.35 -11.30 -10.39
C LEU A 110 -14.10 -10.94 -9.61
N VAL A 111 -13.78 -9.65 -9.61
CA VAL A 111 -12.69 -9.09 -8.84
C VAL A 111 -13.22 -8.58 -7.52
N VAL A 112 -12.66 -9.13 -6.44
CA VAL A 112 -12.93 -8.71 -5.06
C VAL A 112 -11.72 -7.93 -4.57
N ARG A 113 -11.94 -6.71 -4.07
CA ARG A 113 -10.90 -5.85 -3.51
C ARG A 113 -11.25 -5.42 -2.09
N GLY A 114 -10.28 -5.49 -1.19
CA GLY A 114 -10.43 -4.99 0.18
C GLY A 114 -9.12 -4.43 0.71
N SER A 115 -9.19 -3.53 1.70
CA SER A 115 -7.99 -3.09 2.40
C SER A 115 -7.36 -4.24 3.18
N ARG A 116 -6.02 -4.22 3.33
CA ARG A 116 -5.29 -5.18 4.17
C ARG A 116 -5.80 -5.21 5.62
N LYS A 117 -6.34 -4.09 6.13
CA LYS A 117 -6.94 -3.98 7.47
C LYS A 117 -8.28 -4.72 7.60
N ASP A 118 -9.00 -4.89 6.48
CA ASP A 118 -10.33 -5.49 6.43
C ASP A 118 -10.31 -6.98 6.07
N HIS A 119 -9.19 -7.69 6.32
CA HIS A 119 -9.01 -9.12 6.03
C HIS A 119 -10.23 -9.98 6.38
N LYS A 120 -10.72 -9.88 7.63
CA LYS A 120 -11.87 -10.66 8.10
C LYS A 120 -13.15 -10.35 7.32
N MET A 121 -13.37 -9.08 6.99
CA MET A 121 -14.54 -8.67 6.20
C MET A 121 -14.45 -9.21 4.78
N MET A 122 -13.25 -9.17 4.18
CA MET A 122 -13.01 -9.71 2.84
C MET A 122 -13.20 -11.24 2.79
N VAL A 123 -12.76 -11.96 3.83
CA VAL A 123 -13.01 -13.41 3.97
C VAL A 123 -14.51 -13.69 4.03
N ASN A 124 -15.23 -13.03 4.93
CA ASN A 124 -16.68 -13.23 5.09
C ASN A 124 -17.45 -12.90 3.80
N ALA A 125 -17.05 -11.83 3.12
CA ALA A 125 -17.58 -11.42 1.82
C ALA A 125 -17.37 -12.52 0.76
N CYS A 126 -16.15 -13.06 0.65
CA CYS A 126 -15.84 -14.15 -0.27
C CYS A 126 -16.58 -15.44 0.10
N GLU A 127 -16.75 -15.75 1.39
CA GLU A 127 -17.52 -16.92 1.82
C GLU A 127 -19.02 -16.79 1.53
N ALA A 128 -19.60 -15.61 1.74
CA ALA A 128 -20.98 -15.33 1.35
C ALA A 128 -21.16 -15.48 -0.17
N LEU A 129 -20.26 -14.89 -0.94
CA LEU A 129 -20.23 -15.00 -2.39
C LEU A 129 -20.06 -16.44 -2.88
N LEU A 130 -19.19 -17.22 -2.24
CA LEU A 130 -19.02 -18.65 -2.50
C LEU A 130 -20.34 -19.40 -2.31
N LYS A 131 -21.00 -19.22 -1.16
CA LYS A 131 -22.29 -19.87 -0.88
C LYS A 131 -23.32 -19.54 -1.96
N LEU A 132 -23.31 -18.31 -2.48
CA LEU A 132 -24.22 -17.87 -3.53
C LEU A 132 -23.86 -18.48 -4.89
N LEU A 133 -22.60 -18.39 -5.32
CA LEU A 133 -22.20 -18.60 -6.72
C LEU A 133 -21.43 -19.88 -7.01
N PHE A 134 -20.70 -20.45 -6.05
CA PHE A 134 -19.67 -21.46 -6.32
C PHE A 134 -19.74 -22.64 -5.35
N THR A 135 -19.01 -23.70 -5.68
CA THR A 135 -18.77 -24.84 -4.78
C THR A 135 -17.37 -24.79 -4.15
N GLU A 136 -16.40 -24.22 -4.86
CA GLU A 136 -15.00 -24.13 -4.46
C GLU A 136 -14.44 -22.73 -4.77
N PHE A 137 -13.47 -22.27 -3.98
CA PHE A 137 -12.84 -20.97 -4.15
C PHE A 137 -11.55 -21.09 -4.96
N PHE A 138 -11.54 -20.44 -6.12
CA PHE A 138 -10.37 -20.31 -6.96
C PHE A 138 -10.08 -18.84 -7.21
N ALA A 139 -8.80 -18.50 -7.12
CA ALA A 139 -8.30 -17.16 -7.39
C ALA A 139 -7.17 -17.22 -8.41
N ALA A 140 -7.14 -16.24 -9.29
CA ALA A 140 -5.98 -15.95 -10.11
C ALA A 140 -5.26 -14.71 -9.58
N LEU A 141 -3.92 -14.78 -9.61
CA LEU A 141 -3.04 -13.67 -9.32
C LEU A 141 -2.05 -13.53 -10.47
N GLU A 142 -1.94 -12.33 -11.05
CA GLU A 142 -0.95 -12.02 -12.06
C GLU A 142 0.27 -11.37 -11.42
N ILE A 143 1.44 -11.90 -11.79
CA ILE A 143 2.72 -11.47 -11.27
C ILE A 143 3.62 -11.15 -12.47
N PRO A 144 4.21 -9.95 -12.54
CA PRO A 144 5.16 -9.63 -13.61
C PRO A 144 6.30 -10.64 -13.65
N VAL A 145 6.75 -11.01 -14.85
CA VAL A 145 7.81 -12.03 -15.00
C VAL A 145 9.10 -11.60 -14.30
N SER A 146 9.40 -10.30 -14.32
CA SER A 146 10.54 -9.69 -13.60
C SER A 146 10.51 -9.92 -12.07
N GLN A 147 9.32 -10.12 -11.49
CA GLN A 147 9.13 -10.35 -10.05
C GLN A 147 9.11 -11.83 -9.66
N ARG A 148 8.98 -12.74 -10.65
CA ARG A 148 8.83 -14.18 -10.43
C ARG A 148 9.89 -14.76 -9.52
N ARG A 149 11.18 -14.49 -9.81
CA ARG A 149 12.31 -15.10 -9.09
C ARG A 149 12.26 -14.82 -7.59
N MET A 150 11.80 -13.63 -7.23
CA MET A 150 11.68 -13.21 -5.85
C MET A 150 10.53 -13.93 -5.13
N ILE A 151 9.38 -14.10 -5.80
CA ILE A 151 8.18 -14.69 -5.20
C ILE A 151 8.24 -16.22 -5.16
N VAL A 152 8.76 -16.83 -6.23
CA VAL A 152 8.94 -18.28 -6.33
C VAL A 152 10.12 -18.74 -5.48
N GLY A 153 11.13 -17.87 -5.30
CA GLY A 153 12.35 -18.14 -4.56
C GLY A 153 13.45 -18.79 -5.40
N SER A 154 14.62 -18.90 -4.79
CA SER A 154 15.78 -19.61 -5.32
C SER A 154 16.36 -20.49 -4.20
N PRO A 155 16.38 -21.82 -4.31
CA PRO A 155 15.90 -22.67 -5.42
C PRO A 155 14.42 -22.46 -5.80
N GLU A 156 14.06 -22.78 -7.05
CA GLU A 156 12.71 -22.53 -7.57
C GLU A 156 11.64 -23.26 -6.75
N GLY A 157 10.61 -22.52 -6.33
CA GLY A 157 9.46 -23.06 -5.64
C GLY A 157 9.56 -23.04 -4.12
N VAL A 158 10.72 -22.74 -3.54
CA VAL A 158 10.91 -22.81 -2.08
C VAL A 158 10.00 -21.84 -1.33
N LEU A 159 9.99 -20.56 -1.73
CA LEU A 159 9.22 -19.53 -1.02
C LEU A 159 7.71 -19.74 -1.21
N ILE A 160 7.27 -19.99 -2.45
CA ILE A 160 5.85 -20.21 -2.74
C ILE A 160 5.32 -21.50 -2.09
N SER A 161 6.17 -22.53 -1.93
CA SER A 161 5.82 -23.75 -1.19
C SER A 161 5.69 -23.50 0.31
N ALA A 162 6.55 -22.65 0.88
CA ALA A 162 6.43 -22.24 2.27
C ALA A 162 5.11 -21.47 2.51
N ILE A 163 4.77 -20.52 1.64
CA ILE A 163 3.50 -19.78 1.69
C ILE A 163 2.30 -20.74 1.57
N SER A 164 2.35 -21.67 0.61
CA SER A 164 1.33 -22.71 0.43
C SER A 164 1.12 -23.53 1.70
N SER A 165 2.21 -23.98 2.33
CA SER A 165 2.17 -24.76 3.58
C SER A 165 1.60 -23.95 4.76
N GLU A 166 2.05 -22.72 4.95
CA GLU A 166 1.65 -21.87 6.06
C GLU A 166 0.17 -21.46 5.96
N THR A 167 -0.29 -21.13 4.75
CA THR A 167 -1.66 -20.65 4.53
C THR A 167 -2.67 -21.77 4.31
N LYS A 168 -2.19 -22.98 4.00
CA LYS A 168 -2.98 -24.14 3.55
C LYS A 168 -3.71 -23.90 2.23
N ALA A 169 -3.25 -22.93 1.43
CA ALA A 169 -3.74 -22.72 0.08
C ALA A 169 -2.88 -23.52 -0.90
N THR A 170 -3.50 -24.18 -1.87
CA THR A 170 -2.75 -24.80 -2.97
C THR A 170 -2.43 -23.73 -3.99
N ILE A 171 -1.15 -23.55 -4.31
CA ILE A 171 -0.67 -22.54 -5.25
C ILE A 171 -0.03 -23.23 -6.44
N HIS A 172 -0.66 -23.09 -7.61
CA HIS A 172 -0.10 -23.50 -8.89
C HIS A 172 0.58 -22.32 -9.56
N PHE A 173 1.83 -22.50 -9.95
CA PHE A 173 2.62 -21.50 -10.66
C PHE A 173 3.21 -22.11 -11.93
N PRO A 174 3.32 -21.34 -13.04
CA PRO A 174 3.86 -21.86 -14.30
C PRO A 174 5.33 -22.23 -14.09
N SER A 175 5.87 -23.22 -14.81
CA SER A 175 7.32 -23.53 -14.77
C SER A 175 8.13 -22.47 -15.53
N SER A 176 9.41 -22.28 -15.20
CA SER A 176 10.29 -21.31 -15.88
C SER A 176 10.53 -21.58 -17.37
N SER A 177 10.03 -22.70 -17.91
CA SER A 177 10.20 -23.14 -19.30
C SER A 177 9.09 -22.68 -20.26
N SER A 178 8.04 -21.99 -19.77
CA SER A 178 6.96 -21.50 -20.62
C SER A 178 7.31 -20.17 -21.28
N ASP A 179 7.09 -20.09 -22.61
CA ASP A 179 7.40 -19.02 -23.55
C ASP A 179 7.63 -17.60 -22.98
N CYS A 180 8.81 -17.06 -23.29
CA CYS A 180 9.33 -15.73 -22.92
C CYS A 180 8.60 -14.53 -23.56
N SER A 181 7.37 -14.67 -24.05
CA SER A 181 6.64 -13.60 -24.74
C SER A 181 5.61 -12.87 -23.86
N LEU A 182 5.33 -13.39 -22.67
CA LEU A 182 4.37 -12.78 -21.74
C LEU A 182 5.09 -11.89 -20.72
N THR A 183 4.54 -10.70 -20.48
CA THR A 183 5.01 -9.77 -19.44
C THR A 183 4.54 -10.19 -18.02
N TYR A 184 3.56 -11.09 -17.95
CA TYR A 184 2.97 -11.59 -16.70
C TYR A 184 2.91 -13.11 -16.65
N SER A 185 3.04 -13.66 -15.46
CA SER A 185 2.79 -15.06 -15.12
C SER A 185 1.52 -15.17 -14.27
N THR A 186 0.62 -16.06 -14.66
CA THR A 186 -0.65 -16.31 -13.95
C THR A 186 -0.47 -17.41 -12.91
N TYR A 187 -0.76 -17.09 -11.65
CA TYR A 187 -0.73 -18.02 -10.51
C TYR A 187 -2.17 -18.37 -10.15
N LEU A 188 -2.45 -19.66 -9.97
CA LEU A 188 -3.78 -20.14 -9.58
C LEU A 188 -3.73 -20.62 -8.14
N LEU A 189 -4.62 -20.07 -7.31
CA LEU A 189 -4.72 -20.38 -5.90
C LEU A 189 -6.08 -21.04 -5.63
N SER A 190 -6.08 -22.11 -4.85
CA SER A 190 -7.29 -22.81 -4.42
C SER A 190 -7.26 -23.16 -2.94
N GLY A 191 -8.45 -23.26 -2.33
CA GLY A 191 -8.60 -23.57 -0.91
C GLY A 191 -9.80 -22.87 -0.30
N SER A 192 -9.77 -22.64 1.01
CA SER A 192 -10.76 -21.77 1.67
C SER A 192 -10.53 -20.30 1.29
N ALA A 193 -11.57 -19.46 1.39
CA ALA A 193 -11.45 -18.01 1.17
C ALA A 193 -10.36 -17.39 2.07
N ASP A 194 -10.32 -17.79 3.34
CA ASP A 194 -9.29 -17.34 4.30
C ASP A 194 -7.88 -17.77 3.89
N SER A 195 -7.70 -19.04 3.50
CA SER A 195 -6.40 -19.55 3.01
C SER A 195 -5.91 -18.78 1.80
N VAL A 196 -6.77 -18.58 0.80
CA VAL A 196 -6.39 -17.90 -0.45
C VAL A 196 -6.12 -16.41 -0.21
N ILE A 197 -6.96 -15.70 0.55
CA ILE A 197 -6.73 -14.28 0.87
C ILE A 197 -5.43 -14.10 1.66
N ARG A 198 -5.14 -14.98 2.63
CA ARG A 198 -3.85 -14.98 3.34
C ARG A 198 -2.67 -15.23 2.39
N ALA A 199 -2.79 -16.19 1.47
CA ALA A 199 -1.74 -16.48 0.51
C ALA A 199 -1.46 -15.29 -0.41
N VAL A 200 -2.49 -14.65 -0.96
CA VAL A 200 -2.33 -13.43 -1.79
C VAL A 200 -1.65 -12.32 -0.98
N ARG A 201 -2.05 -12.12 0.28
CA ARG A 201 -1.41 -11.16 1.17
C ARG A 201 0.07 -11.49 1.40
N MET A 202 0.40 -12.73 1.75
CA MET A 202 1.80 -13.12 1.97
C MET A 202 2.65 -12.96 0.69
N ILE A 203 2.09 -13.26 -0.48
CA ILE A 203 2.76 -13.03 -1.76
C ILE A 203 3.01 -11.52 -2.01
N GLN A 204 2.11 -10.64 -1.58
CA GLN A 204 2.34 -9.20 -1.61
C GLN A 204 3.44 -8.79 -0.61
N ASP A 205 3.45 -9.39 0.57
CA ASP A 205 4.34 -9.03 1.68
C ASP A 205 5.82 -9.41 1.42
N VAL A 206 6.08 -10.35 0.52
CA VAL A 206 7.44 -10.72 0.07
C VAL A 206 8.02 -9.77 -0.97
N SER A 207 7.29 -8.71 -1.36
CA SER A 207 7.80 -7.70 -2.31
C SER A 207 9.08 -7.05 -1.78
N PRO A 208 10.06 -6.74 -2.65
CA PRO A 208 11.35 -6.21 -2.25
C PRO A 208 11.20 -4.72 -1.93
N VAL A 209 11.87 -4.32 -0.87
CA VAL A 209 12.02 -2.94 -0.45
C VAL A 209 13.49 -2.60 -0.44
N ARG A 210 13.82 -1.45 -1.03
CA ARG A 210 15.18 -0.93 -1.11
C ARG A 210 15.25 0.50 -0.62
N ILE A 211 16.20 0.79 0.25
CA ILE A 211 16.60 2.16 0.59
C ILE A 211 17.92 2.45 -0.10
N GLU A 212 17.99 3.56 -0.82
CA GLU A 212 19.22 4.09 -1.41
C GLU A 212 19.46 5.50 -0.88
N PHE A 213 20.71 5.83 -0.55
CA PHE A 213 21.13 7.19 -0.21
C PHE A 213 22.64 7.35 -0.30
N ASP A 214 23.09 8.59 -0.52
CA ASP A 214 24.49 8.95 -0.44
C ASP A 214 24.82 9.51 0.94
N VAL A 215 25.97 9.13 1.47
CA VAL A 215 26.47 9.54 2.80
C VAL A 215 27.93 9.96 2.71
N GLU A 216 28.33 10.94 3.51
CA GLU A 216 29.74 11.29 3.65
C GLU A 216 30.46 10.22 4.49
N HIS A 217 31.71 9.95 4.19
CA HIS A 217 32.49 8.93 4.90
C HIS A 217 32.60 9.20 6.41
N SER A 218 32.55 10.47 6.80
CA SER A 218 32.58 10.93 8.18
C SER A 218 31.30 10.62 8.97
N ASP A 219 30.19 10.31 8.29
CA ASP A 219 28.88 10.01 8.88
C ASP A 219 28.57 8.50 8.94
N VAL A 220 29.52 7.62 8.56
CA VAL A 220 29.36 6.15 8.57
C VAL A 220 30.13 5.51 9.71
N VAL A 221 29.57 4.48 10.37
CA VAL A 221 30.24 3.76 11.47
C VAL A 221 31.46 2.98 10.97
N PHE A 222 32.62 3.24 11.59
CA PHE A 222 33.87 2.53 11.34
C PHE A 222 33.79 1.10 11.92
N PRO A 223 34.00 0.03 11.13
CA PRO A 223 35.04 -0.11 10.10
C PRO A 223 34.51 -0.42 8.68
N MET A 224 33.24 -0.11 8.37
CA MET A 224 32.58 -0.55 7.12
C MET A 224 33.27 -0.06 5.83
N CYS A 225 34.02 1.04 5.91
CA CYS A 225 34.82 1.56 4.82
C CYS A 225 36.22 1.84 5.35
N THR A 226 37.23 1.14 4.85
CA THR A 226 38.62 1.51 5.12
C THR A 226 38.93 2.85 4.44
N SER A 227 39.94 3.58 4.93
CA SER A 227 40.43 4.81 4.29
C SER A 227 41.11 4.55 2.93
N GLU A 228 41.32 3.28 2.56
CA GLU A 228 41.99 2.87 1.34
C GLU A 228 41.01 2.78 0.17
N GLU A 229 41.31 3.45 -0.94
CA GLU A 229 40.40 3.58 -2.10
C GLU A 229 39.98 2.26 -2.77
N GLN A 230 40.70 1.18 -2.49
CA GLN A 230 40.49 -0.16 -3.05
C GLN A 230 39.52 -1.03 -2.23
N HIS A 231 39.19 -0.63 -1.00
CA HIS A 231 38.37 -1.41 -0.06
C HIS A 231 37.18 -0.58 0.46
N ARG A 232 36.64 0.28 -0.40
CA ARG A 232 35.48 1.15 -0.11
C ARG A 232 34.14 0.54 -0.51
N GLU A 233 34.17 -0.57 -1.25
CA GLU A 233 32.97 -1.28 -1.69
C GLU A 233 32.74 -2.49 -0.80
N LEU A 234 31.48 -2.71 -0.44
CA LEU A 234 31.06 -3.80 0.42
C LEU A 234 29.79 -4.41 -0.15
N ASP A 235 29.74 -5.74 -0.18
CA ASP A 235 28.50 -6.51 -0.33
C ASP A 235 28.39 -7.46 0.85
N MET A 236 27.37 -7.26 1.66
CA MET A 236 27.15 -8.03 2.88
C MET A 236 25.69 -8.47 2.97
N PHE A 237 25.48 -9.67 3.47
CA PHE A 237 24.16 -10.14 3.89
C PHE A 237 24.15 -10.33 5.40
N ASP A 238 23.35 -9.52 6.10
CA ASP A 238 23.05 -9.71 7.51
C ASP A 238 22.00 -10.81 7.62
N SER A 239 22.45 -12.03 7.91
CA SER A 239 21.59 -13.22 8.01
C SER A 239 20.70 -13.22 9.25
N GLU A 240 21.09 -12.52 10.32
CA GLU A 240 20.27 -12.42 11.54
C GLU A 240 19.05 -11.54 11.29
N ARG A 241 19.22 -10.49 10.49
CA ARG A 241 18.16 -9.51 10.21
C ARG A 241 17.55 -9.62 8.82
N GLY A 242 18.09 -10.49 7.96
CA GLY A 242 17.61 -10.68 6.59
C GLY A 242 17.74 -9.43 5.71
N VAL A 243 18.83 -8.68 5.86
CA VAL A 243 19.07 -7.43 5.12
C VAL A 243 20.35 -7.54 4.29
N ILE A 244 20.25 -7.21 3.01
CA ILE A 244 21.41 -7.06 2.13
C ILE A 244 21.88 -5.61 2.22
N VAL A 245 23.17 -5.42 2.44
CA VAL A 245 23.84 -4.13 2.52
C VAL A 245 24.87 -4.05 1.40
N GLN A 246 24.72 -3.05 0.54
CA GLN A 246 25.70 -2.74 -0.50
C GLN A 246 26.23 -1.33 -0.28
N VAL A 247 27.55 -1.20 -0.32
CA VAL A 247 28.24 0.08 -0.26
C VAL A 247 29.05 0.22 -1.55
N ARG A 248 28.91 1.35 -2.21
CA ARG A 248 29.61 1.70 -3.45
C ARG A 248 30.17 3.10 -3.38
N LYS A 249 31.11 3.43 -4.27
CA LYS A 249 31.55 4.81 -4.47
C LYS A 249 30.38 5.64 -4.98
N SER A 250 30.18 6.82 -4.38
CA SER A 250 29.11 7.72 -4.83
C SER A 250 29.43 8.27 -6.22
N ALA A 251 28.40 8.38 -7.08
CA ALA A 251 28.52 9.04 -8.38
C ALA A 251 28.79 10.55 -8.26
N TYR A 252 28.58 11.13 -7.07
CA TYR A 252 28.92 12.52 -6.76
C TYR A 252 30.39 12.72 -6.40
N GLU A 253 31.19 11.65 -6.33
CA GLU A 253 32.65 11.78 -6.32
C GLU A 253 33.11 12.09 -7.76
N GLY A 254 33.76 13.24 -7.96
CA GLY A 254 34.42 13.53 -9.23
C GLY A 254 35.51 12.49 -9.53
N SER A 255 35.86 12.33 -10.80
CA SER A 255 36.96 11.44 -11.24
C SER A 255 38.34 11.85 -10.68
N PHE A 256 38.45 13.08 -10.17
CA PHE A 256 39.59 13.59 -9.45
C PHE A 256 39.11 14.19 -8.11
N ARG A 257 39.74 13.78 -7.00
CA ARG A 257 39.41 14.28 -5.66
C ARG A 257 40.38 15.38 -5.24
N MET A 258 39.87 16.56 -4.94
CA MET A 258 40.66 17.64 -4.33
C MET A 258 40.93 17.36 -2.84
N ARG A 259 41.99 17.95 -2.28
CA ARG A 259 42.40 17.73 -0.87
C ARG A 259 41.31 18.05 0.18
N HIS A 260 40.29 18.82 -0.19
CA HIS A 260 39.20 19.24 0.69
C HIS A 260 37.87 18.53 0.40
N GLU A 261 37.82 17.67 -0.62
CA GLU A 261 36.60 16.92 -0.93
C GLU A 261 36.47 15.69 -0.03
N GLN A 262 35.32 15.57 0.61
CA GLN A 262 35.01 14.41 1.43
C GLN A 262 34.69 13.21 0.54
N MET A 263 35.15 12.04 0.99
CA MET A 263 34.70 10.77 0.45
C MET A 263 33.20 10.59 0.70
N ARG A 264 32.48 10.08 -0.29
CA ARG A 264 31.06 9.75 -0.26
C ARG A 264 30.82 8.33 -0.70
N HIS A 265 29.85 7.71 -0.05
CA HIS A 265 29.43 6.34 -0.32
C HIS A 265 27.97 6.34 -0.72
N SER A 266 27.63 5.57 -1.74
CA SER A 266 26.26 5.24 -2.06
C SER A 266 25.91 3.95 -1.32
N LEU A 267 24.96 4.03 -0.39
CA LEU A 267 24.47 2.89 0.36
C LEU A 267 23.17 2.41 -0.27
N THR A 268 23.07 1.09 -0.43
CA THR A 268 21.86 0.40 -0.86
C THR A 268 21.54 -0.69 0.16
N LEU A 269 20.39 -0.59 0.80
CA LEU A 269 19.88 -1.57 1.75
C LEU A 269 18.66 -2.24 1.13
N MET A 270 18.60 -3.57 1.15
CA MET A 270 17.51 -4.33 0.52
C MET A 270 16.95 -5.41 1.46
N THR A 271 15.64 -5.57 1.48
CA THR A 271 14.93 -6.67 2.17
C THR A 271 13.51 -6.84 1.61
N SER A 272 12.63 -7.59 2.28
CA SER A 272 11.20 -7.72 1.94
C SER A 272 10.32 -6.69 2.69
N GLU A 273 9.11 -6.43 2.20
CA GLU A 273 8.18 -5.48 2.79
C GLU A 273 7.83 -5.83 4.24
N GLU A 274 7.62 -7.12 4.53
CA GLU A 274 7.37 -7.62 5.89
C GLU A 274 8.53 -7.36 6.85
N ASN A 275 9.77 -7.28 6.34
CA ASN A 275 10.99 -7.16 7.12
C ASN A 275 11.54 -5.72 7.18
N VAL A 276 10.75 -4.72 6.75
CA VAL A 276 11.19 -3.32 6.67
C VAL A 276 11.70 -2.76 8.01
N LYS A 277 11.19 -3.23 9.14
CA LYS A 277 11.63 -2.76 10.46
C LYS A 277 13.10 -3.08 10.71
N ASN A 278 13.55 -4.26 10.31
CA ASN A 278 14.94 -4.68 10.40
C ASN A 278 15.83 -3.87 9.45
N LEU A 279 15.31 -3.48 8.28
CA LEU A 279 15.97 -2.55 7.36
C LEU A 279 16.32 -1.23 8.05
N TYR A 280 15.36 -0.64 8.78
CA TYR A 280 15.56 0.61 9.51
C TYR A 280 16.58 0.47 10.64
N VAL A 281 16.56 -0.66 11.36
CA VAL A 281 17.56 -0.94 12.40
C VAL A 281 18.97 -1.04 11.82
N VAL A 282 19.13 -1.78 10.71
CA VAL A 282 20.42 -1.87 10.01
C VAL A 282 20.87 -0.50 9.52
N ARG A 283 19.97 0.28 8.91
CA ARG A 283 20.27 1.65 8.48
C ARG A 283 20.81 2.52 9.62
N SER A 284 20.13 2.54 10.77
CA SER A 284 20.57 3.34 11.92
C SER A 284 21.93 2.89 12.45
N GLN A 285 22.26 1.61 12.38
CA GLN A 285 23.56 1.10 12.83
C GLN A 285 24.72 1.40 11.87
N LEU A 286 24.42 1.68 10.60
CA LEU A 286 25.42 2.07 9.61
C LEU A 286 25.80 3.55 9.74
N LEU A 287 24.94 4.37 10.33
CA LEU A 287 25.12 5.81 10.42
C LEU A 287 25.62 6.22 11.81
N LEU A 288 26.58 7.15 11.84
CA LEU A 288 26.94 7.87 13.04
C LEU A 288 25.85 8.90 13.33
N GLU A 289 24.93 8.59 14.26
CA GLU A 289 23.96 9.58 14.74
C GLU A 289 24.71 10.74 15.40
N SER A 290 24.86 11.86 14.69
CA SER A 290 25.74 12.97 15.06
C SER A 290 25.20 13.89 16.18
N HIS A 291 24.36 13.38 17.10
CA HIS A 291 23.90 14.14 18.28
C HIS A 291 23.28 13.26 19.39
N TRP A 292 24.13 12.57 20.14
CA TRP A 292 23.90 12.26 21.55
C TRP A 292 25.08 12.73 22.42
N GLY A 293 25.48 13.99 22.26
CA GLY A 293 26.61 14.52 23.02
C GLY A 293 26.90 16.00 22.84
N ARG A 294 26.03 16.89 23.35
CA ARG A 294 26.33 17.95 24.35
C ARG A 294 25.21 19.00 24.39
N GLU A 295 24.75 19.24 25.62
CA GLU A 295 23.76 20.21 26.12
C GLU A 295 22.27 19.80 26.14
N PRO A 296 21.66 19.68 27.34
CA PRO A 296 20.21 19.66 27.49
C PRO A 296 19.66 21.10 27.43
N CYS A 297 18.49 21.27 26.82
CA CYS A 297 17.71 22.51 26.72
C CYS A 297 18.13 23.54 25.66
N VAL A 298 17.92 23.22 24.37
CA VAL A 298 17.19 24.13 23.44
C VAL A 298 16.49 23.27 22.38
N GLN A 299 15.16 23.25 22.37
CA GLN A 299 14.40 22.85 21.18
C GLN A 299 14.68 23.87 20.07
N ARG A 300 15.60 23.54 19.17
CA ARG A 300 15.72 24.22 17.87
C ARG A 300 15.42 23.21 16.77
N VAL A 301 14.22 23.34 16.22
CA VAL A 301 13.91 22.86 14.87
C VAL A 301 14.77 23.67 13.92
N LEU A 302 15.74 23.02 13.27
CA LEU A 302 16.32 23.31 11.94
C LEU A 302 17.68 22.61 11.81
N THR A 303 17.69 21.42 11.22
CA THR A 303 18.74 21.03 10.28
C THR A 303 18.07 20.24 9.17
N SER A 304 18.25 20.69 7.93
CA SER A 304 17.87 19.99 6.70
C SER A 304 18.18 18.49 6.77
N PRO A 305 17.49 17.62 6.01
CA PRO A 305 18.00 16.28 5.79
C PRO A 305 19.44 16.37 5.29
N ARG A 306 20.38 15.75 6.02
CA ARG A 306 21.76 15.61 5.54
C ARG A 306 21.85 14.65 4.36
N PHE A 307 20.84 13.78 4.21
CA PHE A 307 20.77 12.75 3.18
C PHE A 307 19.41 12.84 2.50
N LEU A 308 19.40 12.93 1.18
CA LEU A 308 18.17 12.72 0.42
C LEU A 308 18.04 11.20 0.25
N GLU A 309 17.03 10.62 0.87
CA GLU A 309 16.84 9.18 0.86
C GLU A 309 15.75 8.79 -0.12
N TYR A 310 16.00 7.66 -0.78
CA TYR A 310 15.15 7.08 -1.80
C TYR A 310 14.70 5.72 -1.30
N LEU A 311 13.43 5.61 -0.92
CA LEU A 311 12.81 4.30 -0.66
C LEU A 311 12.13 3.84 -1.95
N LYS A 312 12.68 2.79 -2.56
CA LYS A 312 12.13 2.10 -3.72
C LYS A 312 11.38 0.87 -3.24
N VAL A 313 10.10 0.81 -3.56
CA VAL A 313 9.21 -0.29 -3.21
C VAL A 313 8.67 -0.85 -4.51
N LEU A 314 8.90 -2.13 -4.76
CA LEU A 314 8.18 -2.79 -5.82
C LEU A 314 6.82 -3.20 -5.29
N VAL A 315 5.76 -2.85 -5.99
CA VAL A 315 4.41 -3.26 -5.62
C VAL A 315 3.83 -4.20 -6.68
N MET A 316 2.81 -4.95 -6.30
CA MET A 316 2.02 -5.72 -7.26
C MET A 316 1.28 -4.79 -8.21
N GLU A 317 1.07 -5.24 -9.45
CA GLU A 317 0.35 -4.45 -10.46
C GLU A 317 -1.06 -4.07 -10.00
N SER A 318 -1.75 -4.98 -9.29
CA SER A 318 -3.07 -4.71 -8.73
C SER A 318 -3.08 -3.51 -7.77
N ALA A 319 -1.97 -3.26 -7.07
CA ALA A 319 -1.81 -2.10 -6.20
C ALA A 319 -1.52 -0.83 -7.02
N VAL A 320 -0.66 -0.91 -8.05
CA VAL A 320 -0.41 0.21 -8.97
C VAL A 320 -1.70 0.70 -9.63
N ARG A 321 -2.53 -0.22 -10.14
CA ARG A 321 -3.83 0.12 -10.74
C ARG A 321 -4.80 0.76 -9.73
N ALA A 322 -4.68 0.42 -8.44
CA ALA A 322 -5.46 1.07 -7.39
C ALA A 322 -5.00 2.52 -7.12
N TYR A 323 -3.70 2.81 -7.26
CA TYR A 323 -3.13 4.14 -7.06
C TYR A 323 -3.34 5.08 -8.25
N ILE A 324 -3.10 4.59 -9.46
CA ILE A 324 -3.14 5.40 -10.70
C ILE A 324 -4.57 5.51 -11.23
N GLY A 325 -5.42 4.51 -10.94
CA GLY A 325 -6.80 4.42 -11.40
C GLY A 325 -6.89 4.00 -12.86
N ASP A 326 -7.62 2.91 -13.13
CA ASP A 326 -7.94 2.52 -14.51
C ASP A 326 -9.14 3.31 -15.05
N GLY A 327 -8.94 4.01 -16.17
CA GLY A 327 -10.01 4.71 -16.90
C GLY A 327 -11.09 3.80 -17.52
N LYS A 328 -11.05 2.49 -17.30
CA LYS A 328 -11.96 1.50 -17.91
C LYS A 328 -12.51 0.42 -16.96
N VAL A 329 -12.40 0.58 -15.63
CA VAL A 329 -13.06 -0.35 -14.70
C VAL A 329 -14.49 0.11 -14.45
N ILE A 330 -15.47 -0.63 -14.97
CA ILE A 330 -16.86 -0.50 -14.52
C ILE A 330 -16.91 -1.09 -13.10
N SER A 331 -16.64 -0.25 -12.11
CA SER A 331 -16.85 -0.59 -10.71
C SER A 331 -18.34 -0.83 -10.49
N VAL A 332 -18.71 -2.10 -10.34
CA VAL A 332 -20.11 -2.52 -10.25
C VAL A 332 -20.76 -2.01 -8.96
N CYS A 333 -20.01 -1.98 -7.86
CA CYS A 333 -20.39 -1.30 -6.63
C CYS A 333 -19.17 -0.68 -5.95
N ARG A 334 -19.13 0.65 -5.84
CA ARG A 334 -18.33 1.34 -4.81
C ARG A 334 -19.35 1.71 -3.74
N CYS A 335 -19.39 1.02 -2.61
CA CYS A 335 -20.23 1.42 -1.49
C CYS A 335 -19.70 2.76 -0.92
N ARG A 336 -20.07 3.87 -1.57
CA ARG A 336 -19.82 5.25 -1.15
C ARG A 336 -20.75 5.69 -0.01
N VAL A 337 -21.26 4.76 0.80
CA VAL A 337 -22.35 5.05 1.74
C VAL A 337 -21.86 5.62 3.08
N HIS A 338 -20.55 5.66 3.37
CA HIS A 338 -20.06 6.12 4.68
C HIS A 338 -19.08 7.30 4.72
N GLN A 339 -18.59 7.83 3.60
CA GLN A 339 -17.83 9.10 3.66
C GLN A 339 -18.73 10.35 3.66
N GLN A 340 -19.86 10.33 2.95
CA GLN A 340 -20.80 11.46 2.97
C GLN A 340 -21.67 11.48 4.23
N GLY A 341 -22.01 10.32 4.78
CA GLY A 341 -22.76 10.22 6.05
C GLY A 341 -21.96 10.71 7.27
N PHE A 342 -20.65 10.43 7.33
CA PHE A 342 -19.81 10.93 8.42
C PHE A 342 -19.55 12.44 8.34
N GLN A 343 -19.43 13.00 7.14
CA GLN A 343 -19.32 14.47 6.97
C GLN A 343 -20.64 15.18 7.29
N GLN A 344 -21.80 14.60 6.94
CA GLN A 344 -23.10 15.18 7.31
C GLN A 344 -23.40 15.02 8.81
N GLN A 345 -23.04 13.91 9.45
CA GLN A 345 -23.20 13.76 10.90
C GLN A 345 -22.22 14.63 11.70
N GLN A 346 -20.99 14.85 11.24
CA GLN A 346 -20.10 15.85 11.85
C GLN A 346 -20.59 17.28 11.64
N GLN A 347 -21.15 17.61 10.47
CA GLN A 347 -21.74 18.95 10.25
C GLN A 347 -23.02 19.17 11.07
N GLN A 348 -23.84 18.13 11.27
CA GLN A 348 -25.02 18.22 12.14
C GLN A 348 -24.66 18.27 13.62
N GLN A 349 -23.66 17.51 14.08
CA GLN A 349 -23.19 17.60 15.48
C GLN A 349 -22.54 18.95 15.78
N VAL A 350 -21.78 19.53 14.85
CA VAL A 350 -21.20 20.88 15.02
C VAL A 350 -22.30 21.96 15.02
N ALA A 351 -23.34 21.81 14.20
CA ALA A 351 -24.48 22.73 14.18
C ALA A 351 -25.35 22.65 15.46
N GLU A 352 -25.49 21.47 16.06
CA GLU A 352 -26.22 21.28 17.31
C GLU A 352 -25.42 21.76 18.54
N THR A 353 -24.09 21.60 18.57
CA THR A 353 -23.24 22.15 19.64
C THR A 353 -23.10 23.67 19.61
N CYS A 354 -23.30 24.33 18.46
CA CYS A 354 -23.27 25.79 18.37
C CYS A 354 -24.59 26.48 18.79
N ASN A 355 -25.69 25.72 18.96
CA ASN A 355 -27.00 26.27 19.33
C ASN A 355 -27.43 25.99 20.78
N ALA A 356 -26.61 25.32 21.58
CA ALA A 356 -26.89 25.11 23.00
C ALA A 356 -26.15 26.15 23.86
N SER A 357 -26.77 27.33 24.05
CA SER A 357 -26.37 28.23 25.15
C SER A 357 -26.82 27.65 26.50
N PRO A 358 -26.03 27.76 27.57
CA PRO A 358 -26.37 27.15 28.85
C PRO A 358 -27.40 27.98 29.61
N ASN A 359 -28.54 27.36 29.94
CA ASN A 359 -29.47 27.85 30.96
C ASN A 359 -28.79 27.80 32.33
N ILE A 360 -28.57 28.96 32.93
CA ILE A 360 -28.24 29.11 34.35
C ILE A 360 -29.55 29.46 35.07
N VAL A 361 -29.93 28.58 35.99
CA VAL A 361 -30.97 28.72 37.02
C VAL A 361 -30.21 28.36 38.31
N GLU A 362 -30.17 29.10 39.41
CA GLU A 362 -31.28 29.68 40.17
C GLU A 362 -30.72 30.56 41.34
N ASN A 363 -31.54 31.53 41.76
CA ASN A 363 -31.89 31.89 43.15
C ASN A 363 -31.80 33.36 43.59
N ASP A 364 -33.01 33.83 43.91
CA ASP A 364 -33.50 34.92 44.75
C ASP A 364 -32.51 35.67 45.67
N MET A 365 -32.64 37.00 45.70
CA MET A 365 -33.13 37.71 46.90
C MET A 365 -33.38 39.22 46.66
N THR A 366 -34.57 39.65 47.09
CA THR A 366 -34.92 40.96 47.69
C THR A 366 -35.09 42.24 46.85
N ASN A 367 -36.34 42.75 46.91
CA ASN A 367 -36.79 44.12 47.22
C ASN A 367 -36.22 45.34 46.47
N GLY A 368 -37.12 46.15 45.89
CA GLY A 368 -36.89 47.60 45.79
C GLY A 368 -37.56 48.34 44.63
N ARG A 369 -38.82 48.71 44.84
CA ARG A 369 -39.54 49.92 44.40
C ARG A 369 -38.84 51.00 43.53
N LEU A 370 -39.70 51.66 42.72
CA LEU A 370 -39.64 52.99 42.06
C LEU A 370 -38.95 53.00 40.68
N SER A 371 -39.40 53.70 39.64
CA SER A 371 -40.58 54.50 39.28
C SER A 371 -40.25 55.13 37.90
N ILE A 372 -41.24 55.34 37.00
CA ILE A 372 -41.46 56.59 36.20
C ILE A 372 -40.28 57.01 35.26
N ASP A 373 -40.37 57.18 33.94
CA ASP A 373 -41.37 57.85 33.10
C ASP A 373 -40.99 57.71 31.60
N GLU A 374 -41.97 57.98 30.72
CA GLU A 374 -41.90 58.72 29.43
C GLU A 374 -40.81 58.38 28.37
N CYS A 375 -40.96 58.52 27.05
CA CYS A 375 -42.00 58.88 26.10
C CYS A 375 -41.35 58.64 24.70
N GLY A 376 -42.15 58.68 23.63
CA GLY A 376 -41.64 59.11 22.32
C GLY A 376 -41.69 58.06 21.21
N GLY A 377 -42.85 57.96 20.57
CA GLY A 377 -42.98 57.28 19.28
C GLY A 377 -42.32 58.06 18.14
N CYS A 378 -42.09 57.36 17.02
CA CYS A 378 -42.52 57.76 15.67
C CYS A 378 -42.15 56.66 14.66
N ASN A 379 -43.18 56.16 13.99
CA ASN A 379 -43.20 55.40 12.73
C ASN A 379 -42.93 56.40 11.55
N PRO A 380 -43.02 56.04 10.25
CA PRO A 380 -42.40 54.95 9.48
C PRO A 380 -41.84 55.44 8.10
N ARG A 381 -41.40 54.49 7.26
CA ARG A 381 -41.12 54.59 5.80
C ARG A 381 -39.85 55.38 5.44
N SER A 382 -38.98 54.90 4.56
CA SER A 382 -39.18 54.17 3.29
C SER A 382 -38.06 53.18 2.99
#